data_AF-A0A1S7DPZ1-F1
#
_entry.id   AF-A0A1S7DPZ1-F1
#
_cell.length_a   1.000
_cell.length_b   1.000
_cell.length_c   1.000
_cell.angle_alpha   90.00
_cell.angle_beta   90.00
_cell.angle_gamma   90.00
#
_symmetry.space_group_name_H-M   'P 1'
#
loop_
_entity.id
_entity.type
_entity.pdbx_description
1 polymer ?
#
loop_
_entity_poly.entity_id
_entity_poly.type
_entity_poly.pdbx_seq_one_letter_code
_entity_poly.pdbx_strand_id
1 'polypeptide(L)'
;MEKLLLPYLRVGTTYYKIIERPQISGDKITSLVKWSRETIVQDHSKKIIYDIPKYDGFCCIPNHLKYQKTIENFYNNSLCILNNTDF
;
A
#
# COMPACT_ATOMS: atom_id res chain seq x y z
N MET A 1 -22.37 -0.52 -5.64
CA MET A 1 -21.61 -1.76 -5.35
C MET A 1 -20.31 -1.30 -4.71
N GLU A 2 -20.19 -1.44 -3.39
CA GLU A 2 -19.00 -1.06 -2.63
C GLU A 2 -17.81 -1.84 -3.21
N LYS A 3 -16.88 -1.13 -3.87
CA LYS A 3 -15.60 -1.73 -4.25
C LYS A 3 -14.94 -2.14 -2.95
N LEU A 4 -14.90 -3.45 -2.65
CA LEU A 4 -14.13 -3.97 -1.53
C LEU A 4 -12.74 -3.33 -1.64
N LEU A 5 -12.38 -2.52 -0.66
CA LEU A 5 -11.09 -1.83 -0.67
C LEU A 5 -10.04 -2.90 -0.39
N LEU A 6 -9.55 -3.52 -1.47
CA LEU A 6 -8.56 -4.57 -1.38
C LEU A 6 -7.35 -4.00 -0.65
N PRO A 7 -6.85 -4.66 0.40
CA PRO A 7 -5.70 -4.19 1.16
C PRO A 7 -4.40 -4.39 0.37
N TYR A 8 -4.46 -4.46 -0.95
CA TYR A 8 -3.34 -4.75 -1.83
C TYR A 8 -3.15 -3.61 -2.83
N LEU A 9 -1.90 -3.38 -3.20
CA LEU A 9 -1.53 -2.47 -4.28
C LEU A 9 -0.29 -3.01 -4.99
N ARG A 10 -0.11 -2.64 -6.25
CA ARG A 10 1.11 -2.94 -7.01
C ARG A 10 1.85 -1.63 -7.28
N VAL A 11 3.14 -1.58 -6.93
CA VAL A 11 4.02 -0.47 -7.32
C VAL A 11 5.12 -1.05 -8.21
N GLY A 12 5.24 -0.51 -9.42
CA GLY A 12 6.05 -1.09 -10.48
C GLY A 12 5.66 -2.55 -10.73
N THR A 13 6.58 -3.46 -10.42
CA THR A 13 6.41 -4.91 -10.58
C THR A 13 6.07 -5.65 -9.28
N THR A 14 6.10 -4.96 -8.13
CA THR A 14 5.97 -5.59 -6.81
C THR A 14 4.59 -5.37 -6.22
N TYR A 15 3.99 -6.42 -5.68
CA TYR A 15 2.74 -6.35 -4.94
C TYR A 15 3.03 -6.10 -3.45
N TYR A 16 2.17 -5.31 -2.82
CA TYR A 16 2.23 -4.96 -1.42
C TYR A 16 0.86 -5.19 -0.78
N LYS A 17 0.87 -5.54 0.51
CA LYS A 17 -0.30 -5.55 1.37
C LYS A 17 -0.19 -4.40 2.38
N ILE A 18 -1.25 -3.61 2.51
CA ILE A 18 -1.44 -2.65 3.59
C ILE A 18 -1.83 -3.46 4.83
N ILE A 19 -1.03 -3.36 5.88
CA ILE A 19 -1.27 -4.03 7.16
C ILE A 19 -1.30 -3.03 8.31
N GLU A 20 -2.02 -3.40 9.35
CA GLU A 20 -1.99 -2.73 10.65
C GLU A 20 -1.10 -3.55 11.59
N ARG A 21 0.13 -3.08 11.85
CA ARG A 21 1.05 -3.75 12.76
C ARG A 21 0.80 -3.24 14.19
N PRO A 22 0.47 -4.10 15.16
CA PRO A 22 0.38 -3.69 16.56
C PRO A 22 1.76 -3.31 17.09
N GLN A 23 1.82 -2.28 17.93
CA GLN A 23 3.00 -1.81 18.63
C GLN A 23 2.95 -2.17 20.12
N ILE A 24 4.11 -2.13 20.77
CA ILE A 24 4.22 -2.42 22.20
C ILE A 24 3.43 -1.43 23.08
N SER A 25 3.18 -0.20 22.59
CA SER A 25 2.32 0.79 23.27
C SER A 25 0.85 0.41 23.29
N GLY A 26 0.44 -0.59 22.51
CA GLY A 26 -0.96 -0.95 22.26
C GLY A 26 -1.56 -0.26 21.02
N ASP A 27 -0.86 0.71 20.44
CA ASP A 27 -1.26 1.37 19.20
C ASP A 27 -1.02 0.48 17.97
N LYS A 28 -1.52 0.91 16.80
CA LYS A 28 -1.27 0.27 15.52
C LYS A 28 -0.63 1.25 14.56
N ILE A 29 0.29 0.74 13.75
CA ILE A 29 0.90 1.49 12.65
C ILE A 29 0.54 0.83 11.32
N THR A 30 0.09 1.64 10.36
CA THR A 30 -0.12 1.19 8.99
C THR A 30 1.22 1.02 8.28
N SER A 31 1.44 -0.12 7.64
CA SER A 31 2.66 -0.41 6.89
C SER A 31 2.36 -1.13 5.57
N LEU A 32 3.28 -1.03 4.61
CA LEU A 32 3.27 -1.79 3.36
C LEU A 32 4.27 -2.93 3.46
N VAL A 33 3.78 -4.16 3.29
CA VAL A 33 4.64 -5.35 3.27
C VAL A 33 4.60 -5.97 1.88
N LYS A 34 5.77 -6.31 1.33
CA LYS A 34 5.86 -7.05 0.06
C LYS A 34 5.04 -8.34 0.19
N TRP A 35 4.19 -8.60 -0.79
CA TRP A 35 3.32 -9.77 -0.82
C TRP A 35 3.50 -10.47 -2.16
N SER A 36 3.62 -11.80 -2.15
CA SER A 36 3.75 -12.53 -3.42
C SER A 36 2.42 -12.52 -4.17
N ARG A 37 2.47 -12.44 -5.50
CA ARG A 37 1.26 -12.52 -6.33
C ARG A 37 0.58 -13.88 -6.13
N GLU A 38 1.38 -14.93 -5.99
CA GLU A 38 0.96 -16.32 -5.80
C GLU A 38 0.13 -16.46 -4.53
N THR A 39 0.59 -15.89 -3.42
CA THR A 39 -0.14 -15.89 -2.14
C THR A 39 -1.44 -15.10 -2.25
N ILE A 40 -1.48 -13.95 -2.93
CA ILE A 40 -2.74 -13.23 -3.15
C ILE A 40 -3.74 -14.10 -3.93
N VAL A 41 -3.27 -14.82 -4.95
CA VAL A 41 -4.14 -15.71 -5.75
C VAL A 41 -4.61 -16.91 -4.93
N GLN A 42 -3.77 -17.46 -4.04
CA GLN A 42 -4.10 -18.58 -3.17
C GLN A 42 -5.08 -18.19 -2.05
N ASP A 43 -4.86 -17.05 -1.39
CA ASP A 43 -5.71 -16.52 -0.32
C ASP A 43 -7.09 -16.11 -0.85
N HIS A 44 -7.17 -15.77 -2.14
CA HIS A 44 -8.37 -15.27 -2.79
C HIS A 44 -8.64 -16.03 -4.11
N SER A 45 -8.88 -15.31 -5.20
CA SER A 45 -9.04 -15.86 -6.54
C SER A 45 -8.16 -15.11 -7.52
N LYS A 46 -7.82 -15.74 -8.65
CA LYS A 46 -7.01 -15.11 -9.71
C LYS A 46 -7.60 -13.79 -10.22
N LYS A 47 -8.92 -13.62 -10.13
CA LYS A 47 -9.63 -12.42 -10.59
C LYS A 47 -9.23 -11.17 -9.80
N ILE A 48 -8.90 -11.32 -8.51
CA ILE A 48 -8.58 -10.18 -7.64
C ILE A 48 -7.39 -9.36 -8.14
N ILE A 49 -6.44 -9.99 -8.82
CA ILE A 49 -5.22 -9.36 -9.35
C ILE A 49 -5.55 -8.25 -10.35
N TYR A 50 -6.67 -8.34 -11.06
CA TYR A 50 -7.09 -7.32 -12.02
C TYR A 50 -7.62 -6.06 -11.35
N ASP A 51 -8.17 -6.19 -10.13
CA ASP A 51 -8.79 -5.10 -9.36
C ASP A 51 -7.79 -4.39 -8.43
N ILE A 52 -6.59 -4.95 -8.24
CA ILE A 52 -5.52 -4.34 -7.44
C ILE A 52 -5.06 -3.02 -8.10
N PRO A 53 -5.08 -1.88 -7.39
CA PRO A 53 -4.55 -0.61 -7.87
C PRO A 53 -3.07 -0.73 -8.25
N LYS A 54 -2.68 -0.11 -9.37
CA LYS A 54 -1.33 -0.17 -9.93
C LYS A 54 -0.77 1.24 -9.99
N TYR A 55 0.47 1.38 -9.55
CA TYR A 55 1.24 2.60 -9.54
C TYR A 55 2.60 2.36 -10.19
N ASP A 56 3.18 3.39 -10.80
CA ASP A 56 4.51 3.29 -11.42
C ASP A 56 5.62 3.33 -10.37
N GLY A 57 5.40 4.06 -9.28
CA GLY A 57 6.37 4.25 -8.20
C GLY A 57 5.74 4.76 -6.91
N PHE A 58 6.61 4.94 -5.92
CA PHE A 58 6.29 5.69 -4.72
C PHE A 58 6.62 7.16 -4.92
N CYS A 59 5.83 8.04 -4.30
CA CYS A 59 6.17 9.45 -4.14
C CYS A 59 5.95 9.88 -2.70
N CYS A 60 6.50 11.04 -2.35
CA CYS A 60 6.56 11.51 -0.98
C CYS A 60 6.25 13.01 -0.99
N ILE A 61 4.96 13.33 -1.10
CA ILE A 61 4.50 14.72 -1.17
C ILE A 61 3.80 15.08 0.14
N PRO A 62 4.42 15.93 0.98
CA PRO A 62 3.79 16.40 2.20
C PRO A 62 2.63 17.35 1.85
N ASN A 63 1.48 17.13 2.46
CA ASN A 63 0.36 18.06 2.38
C ASN A 63 -0.29 18.18 3.76
N HIS A 64 -0.19 19.37 4.35
CA HIS A 64 -0.63 19.66 5.72
C HIS A 64 -2.15 19.84 5.85
N LEU A 65 -2.87 20.03 4.73
CA LEU A 65 -4.32 20.24 4.74
C LEU A 65 -5.09 19.03 4.23
N LYS A 66 -4.60 18.40 3.15
CA LYS A 66 -5.28 17.28 2.48
C LYS A 66 -4.27 16.29 1.92
N TYR A 67 -3.95 15.28 2.72
CA TYR A 67 -3.16 14.16 2.23
C TYR A 67 -3.88 13.44 1.08
N GLN A 68 -3.17 13.25 -0.03
CA GLN A 68 -3.66 12.47 -1.17
C GLN A 68 -2.83 11.20 -1.28
N LYS A 69 -3.50 10.04 -1.25
CA LYS A 69 -2.87 8.71 -1.33
C LYS A 69 -2.35 8.39 -2.74
N THR A 70 -2.99 8.97 -3.75
CA THR A 70 -2.64 8.83 -5.16
C THR A 70 -2.30 10.20 -5.69
N ILE A 71 -1.13 10.34 -6.30
CA ILE A 71 -0.71 11.56 -7.00
C ILE A 71 -0.30 11.12 -8.39
N GLU A 72 -1.12 11.51 -9.38
CA GLU A 72 -1.05 10.96 -10.73
C GLU A 72 -1.06 9.42 -10.70
N ASN A 73 -0.01 8.75 -11.18
CA ASN A 73 0.14 7.30 -11.14
C ASN A 73 1.11 6.80 -10.06
N PHE A 74 1.41 7.64 -9.06
CA PHE A 74 2.29 7.30 -7.94
C PHE A 74 1.50 7.09 -6.66
N TYR A 75 1.96 6.11 -5.86
CA TYR A 75 1.46 5.93 -4.50
C TYR A 75 2.18 6.90 -3.57
N ASN A 76 1.46 7.88 -3.05
CA ASN A 76 1.99 8.72 -1.98
C ASN A 76 2.07 7.85 -0.74
N ASN A 77 3.26 7.73 -0.16
CA ASN A 77 3.47 7.02 1.08
C ASN A 77 3.81 8.04 2.17
N SER A 78 2.85 8.32 3.06
CA SER A 78 3.06 9.20 4.23
C SER A 78 4.24 8.75 5.10
N LEU A 79 4.73 7.51 4.98
CA LEU A 79 5.87 7.05 5.77
C LEU A 79 7.22 7.65 5.35
N CYS A 80 7.32 8.22 4.14
CA CYS A 80 8.54 8.87 3.67
C CYS A 80 8.96 10.09 4.50
N ILE A 81 8.01 10.71 5.21
CA ILE A 81 8.27 11.84 6.11
C ILE A 81 8.70 11.39 7.51
N LEU A 82 8.64 10.08 7.81
CA LEU A 82 8.95 9.56 9.15
C LEU A 82 10.17 8.61 9.19
N ASN A 83 10.55 7.98 8.09
CA ASN A 83 11.67 7.03 8.08
C ASN A 83 12.68 7.34 6.97
N ASN A 84 13.72 8.10 7.32
CA ASN A 84 15.02 8.09 6.67
C ASN A 84 15.79 6.80 7.05
N THR A 85 15.17 5.64 6.84
CA THR A 85 15.84 4.35 7.02
C THR A 85 15.34 3.41 5.93
N ASP A 86 16.27 3.06 5.06
CA ASP A 86 16.24 1.92 4.12
C ASP A 86 15.65 2.22 2.73
N PHE A 87 16.44 2.93 1.92
CA PHE A 87 16.70 2.51 0.54
C PHE A 87 17.62 1.29 0.53
#